data_AF-A0A918PHJ3-F1
#
_entry.id   AF-A0A918PHJ3-F1
#
_cell.length_a   1.000
_cell.length_b   1.000
_cell.length_c   1.000
_cell.angle_alpha   90.00
_cell.angle_beta   90.00
_cell.angle_gamma   90.00
#
_symmetry.space_group_name_H-M   'P 1'
#
loop_
_entity.id
_entity.type
_entity.pdbx_description
1 polymer ?
#
loop_
_entity_poly.entity_id
_entity_poly.type
_entity_poly.pdbx_seq_one_letter_code
_entity_poly.pdbx_strand_id
1 'polypeptide(L)'
;MADSFPSDQSGADYATRPSSGNPLGPGQALAALGTHLADLAKGRVEQSRYAAFISYSHRDMAVARWLHKAIESYRVPRALVGLEGDYGTVPARLTPVFRDEDELAGAAQLGPKLEDALARSRALVVVCSPAARASQWVDNEVRTFKRLNPDAPVFAVIAGGVPGEGEDGCFPDALLWEVDAAGASDRSRPLEPLAPDLQVLGKRVVKLKLIAGMLGVPFDRLNDREQRRRRTFAAIYTVASLVLIVALSALSLIALHNARIAERERIAAEQQRNEAIAARDLAERRTWLAQQSAEQIRAFASEACQTDPGGAAARR
;
A
#
# COMPACT_ATOMS: atom_id res chain seq x y z
N MET A 1 58.94 79.44 7.50
CA MET A 1 58.90 78.04 7.05
C MET A 1 57.49 77.53 7.30
N ALA A 2 56.60 77.93 6.39
CA ALA A 2 55.82 77.07 5.49
C ALA A 2 54.46 76.72 6.13
N ASP A 3 53.50 77.65 6.07
CA ASP A 3 52.47 77.82 5.00
C ASP A 3 51.40 76.70 5.09
N SER A 4 50.09 76.91 5.29
CA SER A 4 49.23 78.09 5.16
C SER A 4 47.91 77.96 5.94
N PHE A 5 47.40 79.11 6.38
CA PHE A 5 46.13 79.54 7.01
C PHE A 5 44.77 78.95 6.47
N PRO A 6 43.59 79.26 7.08
CA PRO A 6 43.11 78.96 8.45
C PRO A 6 41.56 78.66 8.44
N SER A 7 40.85 78.97 9.55
CA SER A 7 39.37 79.07 9.75
C SER A 7 38.62 77.74 9.99
N ASP A 8 37.65 77.61 10.88
CA ASP A 8 36.96 78.54 11.79
C ASP A 8 36.26 77.74 12.91
N GLN A 9 35.78 78.45 13.93
CA GLN A 9 35.41 78.01 15.28
C GLN A 9 34.00 77.41 15.43
N SER A 10 33.86 76.64 16.52
CA SER A 10 32.68 76.49 17.39
C SER A 10 31.42 75.84 16.79
N GLY A 11 30.63 75.01 17.46
CA GLY A 11 30.53 74.66 18.87
C GLY A 11 29.08 74.18 19.11
N ALA A 12 28.96 73.02 19.76
CA ALA A 12 27.90 72.50 20.65
C ALA A 12 26.51 73.21 20.67
N ASP A 13 25.35 72.56 20.82
CA ASP A 13 25.04 71.32 21.54
C ASP A 13 23.53 70.99 21.42
N TYR A 14 23.14 69.80 21.90
CA TYR A 14 21.81 69.31 22.33
C TYR A 14 20.71 68.83 21.33
N ALA A 15 20.62 67.49 21.25
CA ALA A 15 19.43 66.62 21.38
C ALA A 15 18.19 66.78 20.44
N THR A 16 17.88 65.75 19.63
CA THR A 16 16.62 64.95 19.67
C THR A 16 16.53 63.84 18.58
N ARG A 17 15.77 62.79 18.93
CA ARG A 17 15.32 61.53 18.27
C ARG A 17 15.12 61.46 16.73
N PRO A 18 15.04 60.24 16.14
CA PRO A 18 14.99 60.04 14.69
C PRO A 18 13.61 60.41 14.10
N SER A 19 13.60 61.34 13.15
CA SER A 19 12.45 61.73 12.35
C SER A 19 12.44 60.97 11.03
N SER A 20 11.53 60.00 10.95
CA SER A 20 10.79 59.51 9.77
C SER A 20 11.32 59.91 8.38
N GLY A 21 11.73 58.90 7.61
CA GLY A 21 11.95 59.02 6.18
C GLY A 21 10.75 59.65 5.47
N ASN A 22 11.06 60.59 4.58
CA ASN A 22 10.13 61.36 3.78
C ASN A 22 9.13 60.43 3.05
N PRO A 23 7.80 60.62 3.17
CA PRO A 23 6.85 59.76 2.46
C PRO A 23 6.99 59.96 0.95
N LEU A 24 7.14 58.85 0.23
CA LEU A 24 7.17 58.79 -1.23
C LEU A 24 5.98 59.58 -1.80
N GLY A 25 6.27 60.61 -2.60
CA GLY A 25 5.23 61.40 -3.26
C GLY A 25 4.34 60.52 -4.14
N PRO A 26 3.05 60.86 -4.32
CA PRO A 26 2.07 60.01 -4.97
C PRO A 26 2.47 59.55 -6.39
N GLY A 27 3.26 60.35 -7.12
CA GLY A 27 3.81 59.97 -8.43
C GLY A 27 4.95 58.93 -8.39
N GLN A 28 5.81 58.96 -7.36
CA GLN A 28 6.88 57.98 -7.19
C GLN A 28 6.37 56.67 -6.61
N ALA A 29 5.36 56.72 -5.74
CA ALA A 29 4.67 55.52 -5.26
C ALA A 29 3.95 54.78 -6.41
N LEU A 30 3.33 55.50 -7.35
CA LEU A 30 2.71 54.91 -8.54
C LEU A 30 3.75 54.35 -9.53
N ALA A 31 4.89 55.03 -9.72
CA ALA A 31 5.97 54.56 -10.57
C ALA A 31 6.68 53.33 -9.98
N ALA A 32 6.88 53.29 -8.66
CA ALA A 32 7.38 52.14 -7.91
C ALA A 32 6.38 50.99 -7.94
N LEU A 33 5.07 51.24 -7.77
CA LEU A 33 4.04 50.21 -7.98
C LEU A 33 4.01 49.74 -9.43
N GLY A 34 4.21 50.62 -10.40
CA GLY A 34 4.22 50.30 -11.82
C GLY A 34 5.41 49.44 -12.22
N THR A 35 6.60 49.71 -11.68
CA THR A 35 7.79 48.86 -11.84
C THR A 35 7.67 47.56 -11.06
N HIS A 36 7.10 47.57 -9.85
CA HIS A 36 6.89 46.36 -9.07
C HIS A 36 5.77 45.47 -9.64
N LEU A 37 4.73 46.05 -10.26
CA LEU A 37 3.70 45.35 -11.02
C LEU A 37 4.22 44.89 -12.39
N ALA A 38 5.09 45.66 -13.04
CA ALA A 38 5.78 45.25 -14.26
C ALA A 38 6.79 44.12 -13.98
N ASP A 39 7.44 44.10 -12.81
CA ASP A 39 8.31 43.01 -12.35
C ASP A 39 7.50 41.81 -11.84
N LEU A 40 6.31 42.01 -11.26
CA LEU A 40 5.36 40.91 -10.95
C LEU A 40 4.69 40.36 -12.22
N ALA A 41 4.55 41.17 -13.27
CA ALA A 41 4.06 40.75 -14.58
C ALA A 41 5.17 40.09 -15.42
N LYS A 42 6.41 40.60 -15.37
CA LYS A 42 7.60 39.97 -15.95
C LYS A 42 7.97 38.69 -15.21
N GLY A 43 7.78 38.64 -13.89
CA GLY A 43 7.94 37.46 -13.04
C GLY A 43 6.82 36.42 -13.14
N ARG A 44 5.81 36.62 -14.00
CA ARG A 44 4.75 35.64 -14.30
C ARG A 44 4.86 35.01 -15.69
N VAL A 45 5.97 35.22 -16.39
CA VAL A 45 6.30 34.48 -17.62
C VAL A 45 7.70 33.86 -17.52
N GLU A 46 8.04 33.28 -16.37
CA GLU A 46 8.72 31.99 -16.42
C GLU A 46 7.69 31.04 -17.02
N GLN A 47 7.77 30.80 -18.33
CA GLN A 47 6.80 29.93 -18.99
C GLN A 47 6.87 28.56 -18.30
N SER A 48 5.84 28.22 -17.51
CA SER A 48 5.82 27.06 -16.60
C SER A 48 6.53 25.86 -17.22
N ARG A 49 7.59 25.36 -16.58
CA ARG A 49 8.26 24.14 -17.03
C ARG A 49 7.29 22.96 -16.98
N TYR A 50 7.41 22.04 -17.93
CA TYR A 50 6.66 20.79 -17.89
C TYR A 50 7.30 19.85 -16.87
N ALA A 51 6.48 19.13 -16.10
CA ALA A 51 6.95 18.07 -15.23
C ALA A 51 7.63 16.95 -16.02
N ALA A 52 7.11 16.65 -17.21
CA ALA A 52 7.74 15.75 -18.17
C ALA A 52 7.23 15.97 -19.60
N PHE A 53 8.04 15.51 -20.57
CA PHE A 53 7.67 15.27 -21.96
C PHE A 53 7.46 13.78 -22.18
N ILE A 54 6.42 13.36 -22.90
CA ILE A 54 6.23 11.95 -23.30
C ILE A 54 6.55 11.76 -24.78
N SER A 55 7.64 11.06 -25.07
CA SER A 55 8.05 10.64 -26.41
C SER A 55 7.54 9.21 -26.69
N TYR A 56 6.92 9.01 -27.85
CA TYR A 56 6.34 7.72 -28.24
C TYR A 56 6.21 7.58 -29.76
N SER A 57 6.18 6.35 -30.26
CA SER A 57 5.75 6.09 -31.64
C SER A 57 4.23 6.15 -31.72
N HIS A 58 3.66 6.62 -32.85
CA HIS A 58 2.21 6.64 -33.05
C HIS A 58 1.53 5.29 -32.77
N ARG A 59 2.24 4.17 -33.02
CA ARG A 59 1.75 2.80 -32.71
C ARG A 59 1.54 2.54 -31.21
N ASP A 60 2.18 3.33 -30.35
CA ASP A 60 2.12 3.23 -28.89
C ASP A 60 1.19 4.29 -28.26
N MET A 61 0.38 4.99 -29.06
CA MET A 61 -0.50 6.08 -28.62
C MET A 61 -1.39 5.69 -27.44
N ALA A 62 -1.90 4.45 -27.41
CA ALA A 62 -2.76 3.97 -26.32
C ALA A 62 -2.03 3.96 -24.96
N VAL A 63 -0.75 3.56 -24.96
CA VAL A 63 0.09 3.55 -23.75
C VAL A 63 0.48 4.97 -23.36
N ALA A 64 0.89 5.80 -24.32
CA ALA A 64 1.23 7.20 -24.08
C ALA A 64 0.07 8.00 -23.47
N ARG A 65 -1.14 7.87 -24.01
CA ARG A 65 -2.37 8.51 -23.46
C ARG A 65 -2.68 8.03 -22.05
N TRP A 66 -2.49 6.73 -21.79
CA TRP A 66 -2.68 6.18 -20.45
C TRP A 66 -1.65 6.74 -19.46
N LEU A 67 -0.37 6.81 -19.84
CA LEU A 67 0.70 7.39 -19.01
C LEU A 67 0.46 8.86 -18.70
N HIS A 68 0.12 9.66 -19.71
CA HIS A 68 -0.20 11.08 -19.56
C HIS A 68 -1.28 11.29 -18.49
N LYS A 69 -2.44 10.65 -18.66
CA LYS A 69 -3.53 10.71 -17.68
C LYS A 69 -3.12 10.17 -16.31
N ALA A 70 -2.32 9.10 -16.27
CA ALA A 70 -1.88 8.49 -15.02
C ALA A 70 -0.97 9.40 -14.19
N ILE A 71 -0.10 10.17 -14.84
CA ILE A 71 0.82 11.12 -14.20
C ILE A 71 0.04 12.36 -13.74
N GLU A 72 -0.73 13.01 -14.61
CA GLU A 72 -1.43 14.26 -14.28
C GLU A 72 -2.50 14.09 -13.19
N SER A 73 -3.18 12.94 -13.19
CA SER A 73 -4.20 12.65 -12.17
C SER A 73 -3.60 12.26 -10.82
N TYR A 74 -2.30 11.96 -10.75
CA TYR A 74 -1.69 11.54 -9.49
C TYR A 74 -1.62 12.69 -8.49
N ARG A 75 -1.85 12.34 -7.21
CA ARG A 75 -1.69 13.26 -6.08
C ARG A 75 -0.56 12.71 -5.23
N VAL A 76 0.50 13.49 -5.11
CA VAL A 76 1.63 13.10 -4.27
C VAL A 76 1.16 13.05 -2.81
N PRO A 77 1.44 11.97 -2.08
CA PRO A 77 1.10 11.88 -0.67
C PRO A 77 1.66 13.08 0.11
N ARG A 78 0.83 13.73 0.94
CA ARG A 78 1.24 14.94 1.70
C ARG A 78 2.50 14.76 2.54
N ALA A 79 2.76 13.53 3.00
CA ALA A 79 3.96 13.20 3.77
C ALA A 79 5.27 13.27 2.95
N LEU A 80 5.18 13.29 1.62
CA LEU A 80 6.34 13.39 0.73
C LEU A 80 6.51 14.79 0.14
N VAL A 81 5.43 15.56 0.03
CA VAL A 81 5.47 16.91 -0.54
C VAL A 81 6.37 17.82 0.32
N GLY A 82 7.31 18.50 -0.31
CA GLY A 82 8.26 19.38 0.36
C GLY A 82 9.52 18.69 0.92
N LEU A 83 9.62 17.36 0.81
CA LEU A 83 10.88 16.66 1.08
C LEU A 83 11.86 16.87 -0.08
N GLU A 84 13.15 16.82 0.21
CA GLU A 84 14.20 16.76 -0.81
C GLU A 84 14.24 15.35 -1.43
N GLY A 85 14.07 15.27 -2.75
CA GLY A 85 14.30 14.07 -3.55
C GLY A 85 15.47 14.27 -4.52
N ASP A 86 15.76 13.26 -5.33
CA ASP A 86 16.92 13.27 -6.24
C ASP A 86 16.90 14.42 -7.28
N TYR A 87 15.71 14.94 -7.58
CA TYR A 87 15.50 16.01 -8.57
C TYR A 87 15.01 17.33 -7.92
N GLY A 88 15.34 17.51 -6.64
CA GLY A 88 14.95 18.65 -5.82
C GLY A 88 13.67 18.41 -5.02
N THR A 89 13.08 19.50 -4.52
CA THR A 89 11.91 19.44 -3.66
C THR A 89 10.71 18.76 -4.33
N VAL A 90 10.15 17.75 -3.67
CA VAL A 90 9.04 16.94 -4.15
C VAL A 90 7.76 17.80 -4.28
N PRO A 91 7.18 17.94 -5.48
CA PRO A 91 6.00 18.77 -5.70
C PRO A 91 4.72 18.06 -5.23
N ALA A 92 3.63 18.83 -5.09
CA ALA A 92 2.31 18.26 -4.79
C ALA A 92 1.72 17.46 -5.96
N ARG A 93 2.16 17.77 -7.19
CA ARG A 93 1.67 17.18 -8.46
C ARG A 93 2.77 17.19 -9.52
N LEU A 94 2.67 16.26 -10.46
CA LEU A 94 3.50 16.18 -11.66
C LEU A 94 2.69 16.73 -12.84
N THR A 95 2.53 18.05 -12.92
CA THR A 95 1.74 18.74 -13.95
C THR A 95 2.37 20.11 -14.23
N PRO A 96 2.32 20.63 -15.47
CA PRO A 96 1.77 20.00 -16.68
C PRO A 96 2.68 18.92 -17.28
N VAL A 97 2.11 17.95 -18.02
CA VAL A 97 2.87 16.95 -18.79
C VAL A 97 2.59 17.15 -20.27
N PHE A 98 3.64 17.33 -21.07
CA PHE A 98 3.50 17.54 -22.52
C PHE A 98 3.38 16.22 -23.28
N ARG A 99 2.50 16.19 -24.31
CA ARG A 99 2.29 15.06 -25.22
C ARG A 99 2.07 15.56 -26.66
N ASP A 100 2.91 15.07 -27.57
CA ASP A 100 3.09 15.55 -28.96
C ASP A 100 1.80 15.63 -29.83
N GLU A 101 0.73 14.87 -29.56
CA GLU A 101 -0.46 14.89 -30.44
C GLU A 101 -1.69 15.65 -29.89
N ASP A 102 -1.79 15.92 -28.58
CA ASP A 102 -2.98 16.62 -28.04
C ASP A 102 -2.83 18.15 -28.06
N GLU A 103 -1.60 18.68 -28.00
CA GLU A 103 -1.35 20.12 -27.91
C GLU A 103 -1.07 20.78 -29.28
N LEU A 104 -0.77 19.98 -30.31
CA LEU A 104 -0.25 20.46 -31.59
C LEU A 104 -1.28 20.49 -32.73
N ALA A 105 -2.51 20.02 -32.53
CA ALA A 105 -3.60 20.06 -33.52
C ALA A 105 -4.06 21.48 -33.94
N GLY A 106 -3.43 22.55 -33.44
CA GLY A 106 -3.75 23.95 -33.73
C GLY A 106 -2.61 24.83 -34.25
N ALA A 107 -1.43 24.30 -34.56
CA ALA A 107 -0.26 25.14 -34.91
C ALA A 107 0.39 24.77 -36.26
N ALA A 108 0.53 25.76 -37.15
CA ALA A 108 1.04 25.61 -38.52
C ALA A 108 2.57 25.32 -38.62
N GLN A 109 3.31 25.27 -37.51
CA GLN A 109 4.73 24.92 -37.47
C GLN A 109 5.01 24.02 -36.26
N LEU A 110 5.21 22.72 -36.53
CA LEU A 110 5.30 21.64 -35.54
C LEU A 110 6.66 21.62 -34.79
N GLY A 111 7.77 21.85 -35.51
CA GLY A 111 9.14 21.68 -34.99
C GLY A 111 9.54 22.63 -33.85
N PRO A 112 9.42 23.96 -33.99
CA PRO A 112 9.91 24.91 -32.98
C PRO A 112 9.20 24.78 -31.62
N LYS A 113 7.91 24.40 -31.62
CA LYS A 113 7.15 24.18 -30.38
C LYS A 113 7.58 22.92 -29.64
N LEU A 114 7.99 21.89 -30.39
CA LEU A 114 8.44 20.63 -29.81
C LEU A 114 9.80 20.78 -29.12
N GLU A 115 10.74 21.45 -29.78
CA GLU A 115 12.05 21.73 -29.20
C GLU A 115 11.93 22.62 -27.95
N ASP A 116 11.05 23.63 -27.96
CA ASP A 116 10.75 24.43 -26.75
C ASP A 116 10.16 23.58 -25.62
N ALA A 117 9.22 22.67 -25.95
CA ALA A 117 8.64 21.76 -24.97
C ALA A 117 9.69 20.80 -24.37
N LEU A 118 10.61 20.28 -25.19
CA LEU A 118 11.74 19.46 -24.74
C LEU A 118 12.69 20.27 -23.85
N ALA A 119 13.06 21.49 -24.25
CA ALA A 119 13.92 22.39 -23.47
C ALA A 119 13.31 22.71 -22.10
N ARG A 120 11.99 22.88 -22.04
CA ARG A 120 11.27 23.27 -20.83
C ARG A 120 10.82 22.09 -19.97
N SER A 121 11.06 20.85 -20.38
CA SER A 121 10.67 19.66 -19.62
C SER A 121 11.70 19.28 -18.57
N ARG A 122 11.23 18.99 -17.35
CA ARG A 122 12.10 18.55 -16.23
C ARG A 122 12.57 17.10 -16.36
N ALA A 123 11.88 16.30 -17.16
CA ALA A 123 12.18 14.90 -17.40
C ALA A 123 11.64 14.50 -18.79
N LEU A 124 12.21 13.46 -19.36
CA LEU A 124 11.70 12.82 -20.56
C LEU A 124 11.19 11.42 -20.20
N VAL A 125 9.99 11.05 -20.67
CA VAL A 125 9.44 9.71 -20.56
C VAL A 125 9.32 9.12 -21.96
N VAL A 126 9.98 8.00 -22.19
CA VAL A 126 10.01 7.33 -23.50
C VAL A 126 9.22 6.04 -23.43
N VAL A 127 8.18 5.92 -24.28
CA VAL A 127 7.42 4.68 -24.45
C VAL A 127 8.19 3.78 -25.42
N CYS A 128 8.76 2.71 -24.89
CA CYS A 128 9.68 1.82 -25.57
C CYS A 128 8.93 0.63 -26.17
N SER A 129 9.10 0.43 -27.48
CA SER A 129 8.53 -0.66 -28.27
C SER A 129 9.42 -0.89 -29.50
N PRO A 130 9.29 -2.01 -30.23
CA PRO A 130 9.99 -2.17 -31.50
C PRO A 130 9.68 -1.04 -32.50
N ALA A 131 8.47 -0.48 -32.45
CA ALA A 131 8.09 0.67 -33.29
C ALA A 131 8.76 1.98 -32.84
N ALA A 132 8.95 2.18 -31.53
CA ALA A 132 9.69 3.32 -31.00
C ALA A 132 11.18 3.22 -31.33
N ARG A 133 11.78 2.02 -31.22
CA ARG A 133 13.17 1.76 -31.61
C ARG A 133 13.43 2.08 -33.09
N ALA A 134 12.51 1.71 -33.97
CA ALA A 134 12.61 1.99 -35.41
C ALA A 134 12.29 3.45 -35.78
N SER A 135 11.78 4.26 -34.85
CA SER A 135 11.36 5.64 -35.11
C SER A 135 12.53 6.62 -34.96
N GLN A 136 12.97 7.19 -36.09
CA GLN A 136 13.99 8.26 -36.09
C GLN A 136 13.54 9.50 -35.30
N TRP A 137 12.22 9.75 -35.25
CA TRP A 137 11.65 10.87 -34.51
C TRP A 137 11.87 10.71 -33.00
N VAL A 138 11.46 9.56 -32.44
CA VAL A 138 11.65 9.25 -31.01
C VAL A 138 13.13 9.32 -30.64
N ASP A 139 13.99 8.74 -31.48
CA ASP A 139 15.44 8.73 -31.25
C ASP A 139 16.04 10.16 -31.29
N ASN A 140 15.56 11.02 -32.22
CA ASN A 140 15.97 12.42 -32.28
C ASN A 140 15.46 13.25 -31.10
N GLU A 141 14.24 13.01 -30.61
CA GLU A 141 13.71 13.64 -29.40
C GLU A 141 14.55 13.29 -28.17
N VAL A 142 14.95 12.03 -28.01
CA VAL A 142 15.82 11.58 -26.91
C VAL A 142 17.18 12.28 -26.97
N ARG A 143 17.82 12.32 -28.15
CA ARG A 143 19.10 13.04 -28.34
C ARG A 143 18.98 14.52 -28.03
N THR A 144 17.92 15.14 -28.55
CA THR A 144 17.67 16.57 -28.37
C THR A 144 17.41 16.89 -26.91
N PHE A 145 16.63 16.09 -26.20
CA PHE A 145 16.41 16.25 -24.77
C PHE A 145 17.71 16.13 -23.98
N LYS A 146 18.52 15.08 -24.22
CA LYS A 146 19.82 14.89 -23.55
C LYS A 146 20.77 16.06 -23.78
N ARG A 147 20.78 16.64 -24.98
CA ARG A 147 21.59 17.81 -25.31
C ARG A 147 21.10 19.10 -24.63
N LEU A 148 19.78 19.32 -24.60
CA LEU A 148 19.17 20.50 -24.00
C LEU A 148 19.15 20.46 -22.47
N ASN A 149 19.06 19.26 -21.88
CA ASN A 149 18.93 19.03 -20.45
C ASN A 149 19.85 17.86 -20.00
N PRO A 150 21.19 18.06 -19.99
CA PRO A 150 22.15 16.98 -19.72
C PRO A 150 21.99 16.34 -18.34
N ASP A 151 21.59 17.11 -17.32
CA ASP A 151 21.39 16.63 -15.95
C ASP A 151 19.96 16.12 -15.69
N ALA A 152 19.06 16.23 -16.66
CA ALA A 152 17.67 15.84 -16.48
C ALA A 152 17.47 14.34 -16.75
N PRO A 153 16.62 13.66 -15.96
CA PRO A 153 16.42 12.23 -16.12
C PRO A 153 15.61 11.88 -17.38
N VAL A 154 15.98 10.76 -17.99
CA VAL A 154 15.23 10.09 -19.05
C VAL A 154 14.69 8.76 -18.53
N PHE A 155 13.37 8.63 -18.44
CA PHE A 155 12.69 7.44 -17.96
C PHE A 155 12.15 6.62 -19.13
N ALA A 156 12.50 5.34 -19.20
CA ALA A 156 11.97 4.41 -20.18
C ALA A 156 10.77 3.63 -19.61
N VAL A 157 9.76 3.33 -20.41
CA VAL A 157 8.66 2.41 -20.07
C VAL A 157 8.46 1.43 -21.20
N ILE A 158 8.57 0.12 -20.94
CA ILE A 158 8.42 -0.89 -22.00
C ILE A 158 6.93 -1.14 -22.22
N ALA A 159 6.46 -0.82 -23.43
CA ALA A 159 5.12 -1.11 -23.92
C ALA A 159 5.04 -2.45 -24.66
N GLY A 160 6.14 -2.88 -25.27
CA GLY A 160 6.24 -4.14 -26.02
C GLY A 160 7.68 -4.45 -26.42
N GLY A 161 7.95 -5.69 -26.83
CA GLY A 161 9.27 -6.13 -27.29
C GLY A 161 10.21 -6.54 -26.16
N VAL A 162 11.48 -6.74 -26.48
CA VAL A 162 12.52 -7.23 -25.55
C VAL A 162 13.40 -6.05 -25.10
N PRO A 163 13.67 -5.87 -23.80
CA PRO A 163 14.61 -4.86 -23.33
C PRO A 163 16.04 -5.16 -23.80
N GLY A 164 16.78 -4.11 -24.16
CA GLY A 164 18.19 -4.18 -24.55
C GLY A 164 18.43 -4.21 -26.05
N GLU A 165 19.53 -4.85 -26.45
CA GLU A 165 19.98 -4.96 -27.84
C GLU A 165 19.53 -6.28 -28.48
N GLY A 166 19.04 -6.22 -29.71
CA GLY A 166 18.56 -7.37 -30.48
C GLY A 166 17.61 -6.96 -31.60
N GLU A 167 17.27 -7.90 -32.49
CA GLU A 167 16.28 -7.68 -33.56
C GLU A 167 14.90 -7.32 -32.98
N ASP A 168 14.53 -7.92 -31.84
CA ASP A 168 13.28 -7.66 -31.12
C ASP A 168 13.42 -6.56 -30.05
N GLY A 169 14.51 -5.79 -30.08
CA GLY A 169 14.80 -4.75 -29.10
C GLY A 169 13.73 -3.64 -29.08
N CYS A 170 13.44 -3.10 -27.89
CA CYS A 170 12.43 -2.05 -27.73
C CYS A 170 12.98 -0.66 -27.42
N PHE A 171 14.29 -0.54 -27.10
CA PHE A 171 14.90 0.74 -26.76
C PHE A 171 15.43 1.46 -28.01
N PRO A 172 15.07 2.74 -28.21
CA PRO A 172 15.77 3.63 -29.13
C PRO A 172 17.28 3.68 -28.83
N ASP A 173 18.07 3.93 -29.87
CA ASP A 173 19.53 3.92 -29.80
C ASP A 173 20.05 4.93 -28.77
N ALA A 174 19.50 6.14 -28.78
CA ALA A 174 19.88 7.20 -27.87
C ALA A 174 19.53 6.92 -26.39
N LEU A 175 18.79 5.86 -26.06
CA LEU A 175 18.62 5.42 -24.67
C LEU A 175 19.72 4.45 -24.21
N LEU A 176 20.30 3.70 -25.13
CA LEU A 176 21.31 2.67 -24.85
C LEU A 176 22.72 3.24 -24.73
N TRP A 177 22.94 4.50 -25.12
CA TRP A 177 24.26 5.11 -25.21
C TRP A 177 24.24 6.54 -24.70
N GLU A 178 25.37 7.01 -24.17
CA GLU A 178 25.59 8.45 -23.94
C GLU A 178 25.53 9.22 -25.27
N VAL A 179 25.11 10.48 -25.22
CA VAL A 179 25.02 11.34 -26.41
C VAL A 179 26.05 12.45 -26.26
N ASP A 180 26.90 12.63 -27.27
CA ASP A 180 27.93 13.66 -27.26
C ASP A 180 27.36 15.07 -27.52
N ALA A 181 28.23 16.08 -27.47
CA ALA A 181 27.83 17.47 -27.73
C ALA A 181 27.28 17.72 -29.14
N ALA A 182 27.65 16.87 -30.11
CA ALA A 182 27.14 16.92 -31.48
C ALA A 182 25.80 16.19 -31.65
N GLY A 183 25.34 15.46 -30.62
CA GLY A 183 24.12 14.67 -30.67
C GLY A 183 24.32 13.23 -31.16
N ALA A 184 25.55 12.78 -31.39
CA ALA A 184 25.83 11.41 -31.80
C ALA A 184 25.92 10.47 -30.58
N SER A 185 25.48 9.22 -30.75
CA SER A 185 25.57 8.19 -29.72
C SER A 185 27.03 7.74 -29.54
N ASP A 186 27.59 7.88 -28.34
CA ASP A 186 28.91 7.38 -27.97
C ASP A 186 28.85 5.88 -27.64
N ARG A 187 29.27 5.06 -28.61
CA ARG A 187 29.30 3.58 -28.50
C ARG A 187 30.32 3.06 -27.48
N SER A 188 31.18 3.91 -26.92
CA SER A 188 32.11 3.51 -25.85
C SER A 188 31.48 3.55 -24.47
N ARG A 189 30.29 4.17 -24.34
CA ARG A 189 29.60 4.40 -23.06
C ARG A 189 28.17 3.87 -23.08
N PRO A 190 27.99 2.55 -22.89
CA PRO A 190 26.67 1.96 -22.81
C PRO A 190 25.93 2.42 -21.55
N LEU A 191 24.62 2.60 -21.70
CA LEU A 191 23.67 2.88 -20.63
C LEU A 191 22.72 1.69 -20.49
N GLU A 192 22.30 1.41 -19.26
CA GLU A 192 21.28 0.41 -18.96
C GLU A 192 20.00 1.09 -18.45
N PRO A 193 19.02 1.40 -19.32
CA PRO A 193 17.79 2.05 -18.91
C PRO A 193 16.99 1.16 -17.95
N LEU A 194 16.76 1.65 -16.73
CA LEU A 194 15.82 0.99 -15.83
C LEU A 194 14.39 1.29 -16.27
N ALA A 195 13.77 0.32 -16.93
CA ALA A 195 12.44 0.47 -17.52
C ALA A 195 11.42 -0.51 -16.92
N PRO A 196 10.35 -0.05 -16.23
CA PRO A 196 9.26 -0.93 -15.85
C PRO A 196 8.53 -1.47 -17.09
N ASP A 197 8.32 -2.79 -17.12
CA ASP A 197 7.71 -3.50 -18.25
C ASP A 197 6.21 -3.71 -18.05
N LEU A 198 5.39 -3.16 -18.96
CA LEU A 198 3.93 -3.33 -18.97
C LEU A 198 3.47 -4.74 -19.37
N GLN A 199 4.32 -5.51 -20.04
CA GLN A 199 4.03 -6.89 -20.43
C GLN A 199 4.07 -7.82 -19.22
N VAL A 200 4.98 -7.55 -18.28
CA VAL A 200 5.22 -8.36 -17.09
C VAL A 200 4.51 -7.79 -15.85
N LEU A 201 4.48 -6.46 -15.72
CA LEU A 201 3.94 -5.77 -14.55
C LEU A 201 2.56 -5.17 -14.84
N GLY A 202 1.67 -5.22 -13.86
CA GLY A 202 0.39 -4.53 -13.97
C GLY A 202 0.54 -3.01 -14.05
N LYS A 203 -0.34 -2.34 -14.84
CA LYS A 203 -0.39 -0.88 -15.06
C LYS A 203 -0.20 -0.04 -13.78
N ARG A 204 -0.81 -0.46 -12.66
CA ARG A 204 -0.66 0.24 -11.36
C ARG A 204 0.79 0.26 -10.86
N VAL A 205 1.49 -0.87 -10.97
CA VAL A 205 2.87 -1.00 -10.50
C VAL A 205 3.80 -0.17 -11.39
N VAL A 206 3.65 -0.28 -12.71
CA VAL A 206 4.41 0.53 -13.68
C VAL A 206 4.23 2.02 -13.42
N LYS A 207 2.98 2.47 -13.28
CA LYS A 207 2.65 3.85 -12.94
C LYS A 207 3.37 4.31 -11.67
N LEU A 208 3.31 3.53 -10.59
CA LEU A 208 3.91 3.92 -9.32
C LEU A 208 5.45 3.92 -9.38
N LYS A 209 6.06 2.96 -10.10
CA LYS A 209 7.52 2.95 -10.33
C LYS A 209 7.98 4.17 -11.12
N LEU A 210 7.28 4.50 -12.20
CA LEU A 210 7.56 5.70 -12.99
C LEU A 210 7.43 6.97 -12.16
N ILE A 211 6.33 7.13 -11.42
CA ILE A 211 6.10 8.32 -10.59
C ILE A 211 7.13 8.41 -9.44
N ALA A 212 7.53 7.29 -8.84
CA ALA A 212 8.59 7.26 -7.84
C ALA A 212 9.91 7.78 -8.43
N GLY A 213 10.26 7.28 -9.62
CA GLY A 213 11.40 7.78 -10.40
C GLY A 213 11.28 9.28 -10.67
N MET A 214 10.18 9.76 -11.22
CA MET A 214 9.99 11.20 -11.53
C MET A 214 10.05 12.12 -10.29
N LEU A 215 9.69 11.61 -9.11
CA LEU A 215 9.78 12.36 -7.86
C LEU A 215 11.15 12.26 -7.19
N GLY A 216 12.03 11.35 -7.65
CA GLY A 216 13.31 11.07 -7.00
C GLY A 216 13.13 10.48 -5.60
N VAL A 217 12.13 9.61 -5.42
CA VAL A 217 11.85 8.94 -4.13
C VAL A 217 11.79 7.43 -4.28
N PRO A 218 12.14 6.64 -3.24
CA PRO A 218 12.03 5.19 -3.30
C PRO A 218 10.59 4.72 -3.56
N PHE A 219 10.43 3.73 -4.46
CA PHE A 219 9.13 3.15 -4.82
C PHE A 219 8.30 2.72 -3.60
N ASP A 220 8.94 2.15 -2.59
CA ASP A 220 8.26 1.67 -1.38
C ASP A 220 7.52 2.81 -0.66
N ARG A 221 8.06 4.03 -0.65
CA ARG A 221 7.41 5.20 -0.04
C ARG A 221 6.05 5.52 -0.68
N LEU A 222 5.86 5.23 -1.97
CA LEU A 222 4.57 5.37 -2.66
C LEU A 222 3.67 4.14 -2.49
N ASN A 223 4.26 2.95 -2.37
CA ASN A 223 3.56 1.68 -2.27
C ASN A 223 3.06 1.35 -0.83
N ASP A 224 3.59 2.04 0.17
CA ASP A 224 3.45 1.72 1.60
C ASP A 224 2.01 1.78 2.16
N ARG A 225 1.06 2.41 1.46
CA ARG A 225 -0.31 2.54 1.98
C ARG A 225 -1.12 1.24 1.88
N GLU A 226 -0.80 0.36 0.93
CA GLU A 226 -1.48 -0.94 0.74
C GLU A 226 -0.81 -2.04 1.58
N GLN A 227 0.53 -2.05 1.65
CA GLN A 227 1.30 -2.98 2.48
C GLN A 227 0.90 -2.88 3.95
N ARG A 228 0.74 -1.65 4.47
CA ARG A 228 0.28 -1.45 5.86
C ARG A 228 -1.11 -2.02 6.07
N ARG A 229 -2.08 -1.75 5.18
CA ARG A 229 -3.43 -2.33 5.30
C ARG A 229 -3.40 -3.85 5.25
N ARG A 230 -2.69 -4.45 4.30
CA ARG A 230 -2.57 -5.91 4.18
C ARG A 230 -1.92 -6.54 5.42
N ARG A 231 -0.85 -5.93 5.95
CA ARG A 231 -0.20 -6.39 7.19
C ARG A 231 -1.12 -6.25 8.40
N THR A 232 -1.86 -5.15 8.53
CA THR A 232 -2.82 -4.96 9.63
C THR A 232 -3.98 -5.94 9.53
N PHE A 233 -4.55 -6.15 8.34
CA PHE A 233 -5.61 -7.16 8.14
C PHE A 233 -5.08 -8.58 8.40
N ALA A 234 -3.90 -8.94 7.90
CA ALA A 234 -3.28 -10.23 8.18
C ALA A 234 -3.01 -10.45 9.68
N ALA A 235 -2.57 -9.40 10.40
CA ALA A 235 -2.37 -9.44 11.85
C ALA A 235 -3.70 -9.62 12.61
N ILE A 236 -4.77 -8.96 12.18
CA ILE A 236 -6.11 -9.13 12.78
C ILE A 236 -6.62 -10.55 12.56
N TYR A 237 -6.49 -11.09 11.33
CA TYR A 237 -6.93 -12.46 11.03
C TYR A 237 -6.15 -13.52 11.81
N THR A 238 -4.85 -13.33 12.00
CA THR A 238 -4.02 -14.25 12.80
C THR A 238 -4.37 -14.22 14.29
N VAL A 239 -4.65 -13.04 14.85
CA VAL A 239 -5.13 -12.95 16.24
C VAL A 239 -6.53 -13.54 16.39
N ALA A 240 -7.44 -13.24 15.46
CA ALA A 240 -8.81 -13.75 15.49
C ALA A 240 -8.86 -15.28 15.37
N SER A 241 -8.03 -15.88 14.50
CA SER A 241 -7.94 -17.33 14.38
C SER A 241 -7.37 -17.97 15.65
N LEU A 242 -6.37 -17.36 16.29
CA LEU A 242 -5.82 -17.85 17.55
C LEU A 242 -6.88 -17.84 18.66
N VAL A 243 -7.64 -16.74 18.78
CA VAL A 243 -8.74 -16.63 19.75
C VAL A 243 -9.83 -17.67 19.48
N LEU A 244 -10.18 -17.88 18.22
CA LEU A 244 -11.16 -18.91 17.83
C LEU A 244 -10.68 -20.31 18.22
N ILE A 245 -9.41 -20.64 17.97
CA ILE A 245 -8.82 -21.92 18.37
C ILE A 245 -8.92 -22.10 19.89
N VAL A 246 -8.51 -21.09 20.67
CA VAL A 246 -8.58 -21.13 22.14
C VAL A 246 -10.02 -21.32 22.63
N ALA A 247 -10.99 -20.60 22.04
CA ALA A 247 -12.40 -20.73 22.39
C ALA A 247 -12.94 -22.13 22.08
N LEU A 248 -12.63 -22.68 20.90
CA LEU A 248 -13.05 -24.02 20.51
C LEU A 248 -12.40 -25.10 21.39
N SER A 249 -11.12 -24.95 21.74
CA SER A 249 -10.44 -25.83 22.68
C SER A 249 -11.07 -25.78 24.07
N ALA A 250 -11.40 -24.59 24.58
CA ALA A 250 -12.08 -24.44 25.87
C ALA A 250 -13.46 -25.10 25.87
N LEU A 251 -14.27 -24.86 24.83
CA LEU A 251 -15.58 -25.49 24.68
C LEU A 251 -15.46 -27.02 24.58
N SER A 252 -14.47 -27.53 23.85
CA SER A 252 -14.19 -28.96 23.75
C SER A 252 -13.85 -29.57 25.11
N LEU A 253 -13.02 -28.91 25.91
CA LEU A 253 -12.69 -29.36 27.27
C LEU A 253 -13.91 -29.37 28.19
N ILE A 254 -14.75 -28.34 28.14
CA ILE A 254 -16.00 -28.25 28.91
C ILE A 254 -16.95 -29.38 28.50
N ALA A 255 -17.13 -29.62 27.21
CA ALA A 255 -17.99 -30.69 26.69
C ALA A 255 -17.51 -32.07 27.15
N LEU A 256 -16.20 -32.34 27.10
CA LEU A 256 -15.62 -33.59 27.60
C LEU A 256 -15.79 -33.74 29.11
N HIS A 257 -15.67 -32.65 29.87
CA HIS A 257 -15.89 -32.68 31.32
C HIS A 257 -17.35 -33.03 31.65
N ASN A 258 -18.30 -32.37 30.97
CA ASN A 258 -19.73 -32.61 31.16
C ASN A 258 -20.13 -34.03 30.74
N ALA A 259 -19.55 -34.56 29.65
CA ALA A 259 -19.76 -35.94 29.23
C ALA A 259 -19.28 -36.95 30.29
N ARG A 260 -18.13 -36.69 30.94
CA ARG A 260 -17.62 -37.53 32.02
C ARG A 260 -18.50 -37.50 33.27
N ILE A 261 -19.10 -36.35 33.60
CA ILE A 261 -20.06 -36.23 34.71
C ILE A 261 -21.32 -37.05 34.41
N ALA A 262 -21.88 -36.87 33.21
CA ALA A 262 -23.08 -37.61 32.79
C ALA A 262 -22.87 -39.13 32.80
N GLU A 263 -21.67 -39.60 32.44
CA GLU A 263 -21.36 -41.04 32.48
C GLU A 263 -21.31 -41.57 33.92
N ARG A 264 -20.77 -40.81 34.86
CA ARG A 264 -20.75 -41.19 36.28
C ARG A 264 -22.14 -41.28 36.87
N GLU A 265 -23.02 -40.34 36.50
CA GLU A 265 -24.43 -40.36 36.93
C GLU A 265 -25.17 -41.59 36.38
N ARG A 266 -24.93 -41.95 35.12
CA ARG A 266 -25.50 -43.17 34.52
C ARG A 266 -25.06 -44.43 35.25
N ILE A 267 -23.77 -44.58 35.50
CA ILE A 267 -23.22 -45.74 36.22
C ILE A 267 -23.83 -45.83 37.63
N ALA A 268 -23.94 -44.70 38.35
CA ALA A 268 -24.54 -44.68 39.68
C ALA A 268 -26.04 -45.04 39.65
N ALA A 269 -26.78 -44.53 38.67
CA ALA A 269 -28.20 -44.86 38.51
C ALA A 269 -28.42 -46.34 38.16
N GLU A 270 -27.55 -46.93 37.34
CA GLU A 270 -27.57 -48.36 37.04
C GLU A 270 -27.29 -49.22 38.27
N GLN A 271 -26.32 -48.83 39.09
CA GLN A 271 -26.01 -49.52 40.36
C GLN A 271 -27.21 -49.51 41.29
N GLN A 272 -27.83 -48.35 41.53
CA GLN A 272 -29.03 -48.24 42.38
C GLN A 272 -30.19 -49.08 41.84
N ARG A 273 -30.39 -49.10 40.52
CA ARG A 273 -31.41 -49.94 39.89
C ARG A 273 -31.13 -51.43 40.12
N ASN A 274 -29.89 -51.87 39.94
CA ASN A 274 -29.50 -53.27 40.13
C ASN A 274 -29.63 -53.71 41.59
N GLU A 275 -29.25 -52.85 42.54
CA GLU A 275 -29.46 -53.10 43.97
C GLU A 275 -30.93 -53.21 44.32
N ALA A 276 -31.79 -52.34 43.76
CA ALA A 276 -33.22 -52.41 43.96
C ALA A 276 -33.85 -53.69 43.39
N ILE A 277 -33.38 -54.16 42.23
CA ILE A 277 -33.80 -55.45 41.65
C ILE A 277 -33.34 -56.60 42.55
N ALA A 278 -32.07 -56.62 42.95
CA ALA A 278 -31.53 -57.67 43.83
C ALA A 278 -32.26 -57.71 45.19
N ALA A 279 -32.61 -56.56 45.77
CA ALA A 279 -33.37 -56.48 47.01
C ALA A 279 -34.79 -57.06 46.85
N ARG A 280 -35.44 -56.81 45.71
CA ARG A 280 -36.75 -57.41 45.37
C ARG A 280 -36.63 -58.94 45.23
N ASP A 281 -35.66 -59.41 44.47
CA ASP A 281 -35.44 -60.86 44.26
C ASP A 281 -35.17 -61.58 45.60
N LEU A 282 -34.39 -60.96 46.49
CA LEU A 282 -34.13 -61.50 47.83
C LEU A 282 -35.40 -61.54 48.69
N ALA A 283 -36.26 -60.51 48.61
CA ALA A 283 -37.53 -60.48 49.31
C ALA A 283 -38.45 -61.61 48.82
N GLU A 284 -38.56 -61.79 47.50
CA GLU A 284 -39.34 -62.88 46.89
C GLU A 284 -38.82 -64.25 47.34
N ARG A 285 -37.49 -64.48 47.29
CA ARG A 285 -36.88 -65.73 47.79
C ARG A 285 -37.16 -65.97 49.26
N ARG A 286 -37.11 -64.95 50.11
CA ARG A 286 -37.45 -65.07 51.54
C ARG A 286 -38.92 -65.47 51.73
N THR A 287 -39.83 -64.86 50.98
CA THR A 287 -41.26 -65.23 51.04
C THR A 287 -41.51 -66.66 50.56
N TRP A 288 -40.83 -67.09 49.49
CA TRP A 288 -40.92 -68.45 48.97
C TRP A 288 -40.38 -69.48 49.99
N LEU A 289 -39.22 -69.22 50.59
CA LEU A 289 -38.65 -70.08 51.64
C LEU A 289 -39.56 -70.16 52.87
N ALA A 290 -40.15 -69.03 53.28
CA ALA A 290 -41.09 -69.00 54.40
C ALA A 290 -42.33 -69.86 54.12
N GLN A 291 -42.90 -69.77 52.91
CA GLN A 291 -44.02 -70.63 52.48
C GLN A 291 -43.64 -72.11 52.50
N GLN A 292 -42.49 -72.46 51.93
CA GLN A 292 -42.03 -73.85 51.88
C GLN A 292 -41.80 -74.43 53.29
N SER A 293 -41.21 -73.65 54.20
CA SER A 293 -41.01 -74.07 55.60
C SER A 293 -42.35 -74.28 56.33
N ALA A 294 -43.35 -73.44 56.08
CA ALA A 294 -44.67 -73.57 56.65
C ALA A 294 -45.41 -74.82 56.13
N GLU A 295 -45.25 -75.14 54.84
CA GLU A 295 -45.76 -76.38 54.25
C GLU A 295 -45.10 -77.62 54.86
N GLN A 296 -43.78 -77.64 55.02
CA GLN A 296 -43.07 -78.74 55.67
C GLN A 296 -43.53 -78.93 57.13
N ILE A 297 -43.66 -77.85 57.91
CA ILE A 297 -44.16 -77.91 59.29
C ILE A 297 -45.59 -78.48 59.32
N ARG A 298 -46.48 -78.06 58.40
CA ARG A 298 -47.84 -78.62 58.30
C ARG A 298 -47.83 -80.11 57.94
N ALA A 299 -46.98 -80.52 57.00
CA ALA A 299 -46.84 -81.93 56.62
C ALA A 299 -46.36 -82.78 57.81
N PHE A 300 -45.30 -82.36 58.51
CA PHE A 300 -44.82 -83.04 59.72
C PHE A 300 -45.89 -83.11 60.83
N ALA A 301 -46.65 -82.04 61.05
CA ALA A 301 -47.75 -82.04 62.02
C ALA A 301 -48.87 -83.04 61.65
N SER A 302 -49.16 -83.20 60.36
CA SER A 302 -50.16 -84.17 59.89
C SER A 302 -49.70 -85.63 60.04
N GLU A 303 -48.41 -85.91 59.84
CA GLU A 303 -47.82 -87.25 60.09
C GLU A 303 -47.75 -87.58 61.59
N ALA A 304 -47.42 -86.60 62.44
CA ALA A 304 -47.44 -86.77 63.89
C ALA A 304 -48.86 -87.05 64.44
N CYS A 305 -49.89 -86.42 63.88
CA CYS A 305 -51.28 -86.68 64.26
C CYS A 305 -51.78 -88.07 63.84
N GLN A 306 -51.15 -88.72 62.85
CA GLN A 306 -51.50 -90.08 62.42
C GLN A 306 -50.78 -91.18 63.22
N THR A 307 -49.78 -90.82 64.04
CA THR A 307 -48.92 -91.77 64.78
C THR A 307 -49.23 -91.88 66.27
N ASP A 308 -50.41 -91.43 66.72
CA ASP A 308 -50.94 -91.78 68.05
C ASP A 308 -52.05 -92.85 67.98
N PRO A 309 -51.71 -94.16 67.92
CA PRO A 309 -52.66 -95.24 68.09
C PRO A 309 -52.68 -95.66 69.56
N GLY A 310 -53.55 -95.04 70.37
CA GLY A 310 -54.08 -95.69 71.57
C GLY A 310 -54.11 -94.83 72.83
N GLY A 311 -55.31 -94.48 73.28
CA GLY A 311 -55.50 -94.00 74.65
C GLY A 311 -56.88 -93.44 74.99
N ALA A 312 -57.78 -94.34 75.38
CA ALA A 312 -58.83 -94.15 76.40
C ALA A 312 -59.87 -93.01 76.19
N ALA A 313 -61.12 -93.33 75.88
CA ALA A 313 -62.16 -93.85 76.78
C ALA A 313 -62.92 -92.80 77.62
N ALA A 314 -64.24 -93.00 77.63
CA ALA A 314 -65.22 -92.76 78.71
C ALA A 314 -65.90 -91.38 78.88
N ARG A 315 -67.15 -91.31 78.36
CA ARG A 315 -68.45 -90.99 79.03
C ARG A 315 -69.44 -90.62 77.90
N ARG A 316 -70.57 -91.28 77.64
CA ARG A 316 -71.50 -92.10 78.42
C ARG A 316 -71.84 -93.40 77.71
#